data_AF-A0A4Q1A3Q6-F1
#
_entry.id   AF-A0A4Q1A3Q6-F1
#
_cell.length_a   1.000
_cell.length_b   1.000
_cell.length_c   1.000
_cell.angle_alpha   90.00
_cell.angle_beta   90.00
_cell.angle_gamma   90.00
#
_symmetry.space_group_name_H-M   'P 1'
#
loop_
_entity.id
_entity.type
_entity.pdbx_description
1 polymer ?
#
loop_
_entity_poly.entity_id
_entity_poly.type
_entity_poly.pdbx_seq_one_letter_code
_entity_poly.pdbx_strand_id
1 'polypeptide(L)'
;MKPTDYNFRVKDSVLGIQFLFVAFGALVLVPILTGLDPNVALFTAGIGTLVFQFVNRGAIPPIFLASSFAFIAPIAHGVKTWGIAATMSGLVAAGLLYIFLSFLIRLKGDGFLHKLLPPVVVGPVIMSIGLILSPVAVNMA
;
A
#
# COMPACT_ATOMS: atom_id res chain seq x y z
N MET A 1 -10.90 -16.21 -12.22
CA MET A 1 -9.75 -16.55 -11.36
C MET A 1 -9.93 -17.95 -10.84
N LYS A 2 -8.89 -18.79 -10.84
CA LYS A 2 -8.97 -20.09 -10.15
C LYS A 2 -9.12 -19.82 -8.64
N PRO A 3 -10.02 -20.53 -7.93
CA PRO A 3 -10.16 -20.35 -6.49
C PRO A 3 -8.82 -20.62 -5.81
N THR A 4 -8.42 -19.75 -4.89
CA THR A 4 -7.21 -19.94 -4.11
C THR A 4 -7.43 -21.04 -3.07
N ASP A 5 -6.43 -21.89 -2.80
CA ASP A 5 -6.42 -22.88 -1.70
C ASP A 5 -6.34 -22.24 -0.29
N TYR A 6 -6.93 -21.06 -0.13
CA TYR A 6 -6.86 -20.27 1.08
C TYR A 6 -7.67 -20.92 2.21
N ASN A 7 -6.98 -21.24 3.31
CA ASN A 7 -7.58 -21.79 4.52
C ASN A 7 -7.04 -21.01 5.72
N PHE A 8 -7.91 -20.47 6.56
CA PHE A 8 -7.52 -19.75 7.78
C PHE A 8 -7.07 -20.77 8.84
N ARG A 9 -5.82 -21.23 8.77
CA ARG A 9 -5.26 -22.15 9.76
C ARG A 9 -4.38 -21.38 10.72
N VAL A 10 -4.47 -21.69 12.01
CA VAL A 10 -3.65 -21.02 13.05
C VAL A 10 -2.16 -21.14 12.75
N LYS A 11 -1.72 -22.26 12.15
CA LYS A 11 -0.32 -22.46 11.72
C LYS A 11 0.16 -21.43 10.68
N ASP A 12 -0.75 -20.87 9.89
CA ASP A 12 -0.42 -19.87 8.87
C ASP A 12 -0.12 -18.50 9.51
N SER A 13 -0.38 -18.33 10.81
CA SER A 13 0.05 -17.15 11.56
C SER A 13 1.56 -16.98 11.56
N VAL A 14 2.33 -18.08 11.53
CA VAL A 14 3.80 -18.03 11.43
C VAL A 14 4.24 -17.43 10.10
N LEU A 15 3.57 -17.80 9.00
CA LEU A 15 3.77 -17.18 7.69
C LEU A 15 3.36 -15.71 7.69
N GLY A 16 2.27 -15.37 8.38
CA GLY A 16 1.85 -13.98 8.57
C GLY A 16 2.90 -13.13 9.28
N ILE A 17 3.54 -13.66 10.33
CA ILE A 17 4.65 -13.00 11.03
C ILE A 17 5.85 -12.80 10.08
N GLN A 18 6.18 -13.80 9.25
CA GLN A 18 7.24 -13.66 8.26
C GLN A 18 6.92 -12.53 7.25
N PHE A 19 5.68 -12.47 6.76
CA PHE A 19 5.23 -11.40 5.87
C PHE A 19 5.32 -10.01 6.53
N LEU A 20 4.97 -9.93 7.82
CA LEU A 20 5.12 -8.70 8.59
C LEU A 20 6.58 -8.24 8.60
N PHE A 21 7.55 -9.12 8.91
CA PHE A 21 8.97 -8.76 8.93
C PHE A 21 9.51 -8.38 7.55
N VAL A 22 9.04 -9.04 6.49
CA VAL A 22 9.40 -8.68 5.11
C VAL A 22 8.91 -7.27 4.76
N ALA A 23 7.68 -6.92 5.14
CA ALA A 23 7.10 -5.61 4.86
C ALA A 23 7.51 -4.52 5.84
N PHE A 24 8.04 -4.89 7.02
CA PHE A 24 8.27 -4.00 8.15
C PHE A 24 9.12 -2.79 7.78
N GLY A 25 10.26 -3.02 7.12
CA GLY A 25 11.18 -1.96 6.74
C GLY A 25 10.50 -0.86 5.93
N ALA A 26 9.76 -1.24 4.88
CA ALA A 26 9.01 -0.30 4.06
C ALA A 26 7.85 0.36 4.81
N LEU A 27 7.14 -0.41 5.65
CA LEU A 27 5.97 0.03 6.40
C LEU A 27 6.32 1.15 7.41
N VAL A 28 7.42 1.01 8.16
CA VAL A 28 7.85 2.01 9.14
C VAL A 28 8.65 3.15 8.51
N LEU A 29 9.26 2.92 7.35
CA LEU A 29 10.09 3.94 6.70
C LEU A 29 9.31 5.19 6.31
N VAL A 30 8.18 5.03 5.62
CA VAL A 30 7.37 6.16 5.15
C VAL A 30 6.92 7.08 6.29
N PRO A 31 6.29 6.60 7.38
CA PRO A 31 5.88 7.48 8.47
C PRO A 31 7.07 8.18 9.11
N ILE A 32 8.22 7.51 9.29
CA ILE A 32 9.43 8.14 9.83
C ILE A 32 9.92 9.29 8.93
N LEU A 33 10.03 9.06 7.62
CA LEU A 33 10.50 10.07 6.66
C LEU A 33 9.54 11.25 6.51
N THR A 34 8.27 11.07 6.84
CA THR A 34 7.22 12.07 6.63
C THR A 34 6.73 12.73 7.93
N GLY A 35 7.27 12.32 9.09
CA GLY A 35 6.90 12.85 10.39
C GLY A 35 5.56 12.33 10.93
N LEU A 36 5.08 11.18 10.43
CA LEU A 36 3.89 10.49 10.93
C LEU A 36 4.27 9.43 11.97
N ASP A 37 3.31 9.02 12.79
CA ASP A 37 3.52 7.99 13.82
C ASP A 37 3.61 6.57 13.21
N PRO A 38 4.75 5.87 13.32
CA PRO A 38 4.90 4.51 12.79
C PRO A 38 4.00 3.47 13.48
N ASN A 39 3.63 3.67 14.74
CA ASN A 39 2.74 2.77 15.47
C ASN A 39 1.32 2.84 14.90
N VAL A 40 0.86 4.05 14.57
CA VAL A 40 -0.43 4.24 13.89
C VAL A 40 -0.42 3.60 12.50
N ALA A 41 0.67 3.77 11.75
CA ALA A 41 0.83 3.12 10.45
C ALA A 41 0.82 1.59 10.57
N LEU A 42 1.56 1.01 11.52
CA LEU A 42 1.57 -0.44 11.80
C LEU A 42 0.18 -0.97 12.17
N PHE A 43 -0.51 -0.28 13.07
CA PHE A 43 -1.84 -0.67 13.53
C PHE A 43 -2.87 -0.65 12.39
N THR A 44 -2.91 0.46 11.63
CA THR A 44 -3.84 0.61 10.49
C THR A 44 -3.51 -0.31 9.32
N ALA A 45 -2.23 -0.61 9.06
CA ALA A 45 -1.80 -1.60 8.07
C ALA A 45 -2.25 -3.01 8.44
N GLY A 46 -2.14 -3.38 9.73
CA GLY A 46 -2.65 -4.65 10.25
C GLY A 46 -4.17 -4.78 10.06
N ILE A 47 -4.93 -3.78 10.51
CA ILE A 47 -6.39 -3.75 10.33
C ILE A 47 -6.77 -3.76 8.84
N GLY A 48 -6.12 -2.92 8.04
CA GLY A 48 -6.37 -2.84 6.60
C GLY A 48 -6.10 -4.17 5.90
N THR A 49 -5.05 -4.89 6.30
CA THR A 49 -4.72 -6.22 5.80
C THR A 49 -5.80 -7.24 6.16
N LEU A 50 -6.31 -7.20 7.39
CA LEU A 50 -7.42 -8.07 7.81
C LEU A 50 -8.71 -7.77 7.04
N VAL A 51 -9.05 -6.49 6.87
CA VAL A 51 -10.20 -6.06 6.06
C VAL A 51 -10.04 -6.49 4.61
N PHE A 52 -8.87 -6.29 4.02
CA PHE A 52 -8.58 -6.71 2.64
C PHE A 52 -8.78 -8.21 2.46
N GLN A 53 -8.21 -9.02 3.36
CA GLN A 53 -8.35 -10.48 3.31
C GLN A 53 -9.80 -10.93 3.51
N PHE A 54 -10.55 -10.25 4.38
CA PHE A 54 -11.97 -10.54 4.60
C PHE A 54 -12.81 -10.25 3.36
N VAL A 55 -12.60 -9.08 2.73
CA VAL A 55 -13.37 -8.64 1.55
C VAL A 55 -13.01 -9.46 0.30
N ASN A 56 -11.73 -9.79 0.09
CA ASN A 56 -11.23 -10.46 -1.11
C ASN A 56 -11.04 -11.98 -0.96
N ARG A 57 -11.61 -12.56 0.10
CA ARG A 57 -11.39 -13.96 0.49
C ARG A 57 -11.68 -14.91 -0.67
N GLY A 58 -10.73 -15.79 -0.99
CA GLY A 58 -10.88 -16.83 -2.01
C GLY A 58 -10.69 -16.38 -3.46
N ALA A 59 -10.65 -15.06 -3.71
CA ALA A 59 -10.45 -14.49 -5.05
C ALA A 59 -8.98 -14.11 -5.32
N ILE A 60 -8.25 -13.70 -4.28
CA ILE A 60 -6.87 -13.20 -4.38
C ILE A 60 -6.01 -13.92 -3.32
N PRO A 61 -4.75 -14.28 -3.64
CA PRO A 61 -3.84 -14.80 -2.63
C PRO A 61 -3.62 -13.78 -1.49
N PRO A 62 -3.28 -14.24 -0.27
CA PRO A 62 -3.02 -13.35 0.85
C PRO A 62 -1.92 -12.33 0.53
N ILE A 63 -2.20 -11.06 0.84
CA ILE A 63 -1.23 -9.97 0.74
C ILE A 63 -1.19 -9.21 2.06
N PHE A 64 -0.09 -8.52 2.30
CA PHE A 64 0.08 -7.60 3.40
C PHE A 64 0.08 -6.16 2.86
N LEU A 65 -0.76 -5.29 3.42
CA LEU A 65 -0.81 -3.88 3.02
C LEU A 65 0.31 -3.12 3.75
N ALA A 66 1.26 -2.57 2.98
CA ALA A 66 2.36 -1.76 3.50
C ALA A 66 2.24 -0.28 3.09
N SER A 67 3.08 0.57 3.68
CA SER A 67 3.16 1.99 3.30
C SER A 67 3.61 2.17 1.85
N SER A 68 2.91 3.02 1.09
CA SER A 68 3.24 3.29 -0.31
C SER A 68 4.29 4.39 -0.44
N PHE A 69 5.42 4.03 -1.04
CA PHE A 69 6.54 4.90 -1.34
C PHE A 69 6.20 6.06 -2.30
N ALA A 70 5.19 5.87 -3.16
CA ALA A 70 4.69 6.92 -4.04
C ALA A 70 4.14 8.14 -3.27
N PHE A 71 3.76 7.96 -2.00
CA PHE A 71 3.21 9.03 -1.17
C PHE A 71 4.26 9.80 -0.36
N ILE A 72 5.55 9.42 -0.36
CA ILE A 72 6.59 10.11 0.43
C ILE A 72 6.68 11.59 0.01
N ALA A 73 6.86 11.87 -1.28
CA ALA A 73 6.99 13.22 -1.80
C ALA A 73 5.75 14.11 -1.52
N PRO A 74 4.51 13.69 -1.84
CA PRO A 74 3.35 14.52 -1.56
C PRO A 74 3.05 14.67 -0.07
N ILE A 75 3.30 13.65 0.78
CA ILE A 75 3.12 13.81 2.23
C ILE A 75 4.19 14.78 2.78
N ALA A 76 5.46 14.63 2.42
CA ALA A 76 6.52 15.52 2.88
C ALA A 76 6.25 16.98 2.48
N HIS A 77 5.82 17.20 1.24
CA HIS A 77 5.41 18.52 0.78
C HIS A 77 4.18 19.03 1.52
N GLY A 78 3.18 18.17 1.73
CA GLY A 78 1.94 18.54 2.39
C GLY A 78 2.14 18.91 3.85
N VAL A 79 2.93 18.13 4.59
CA VAL A 79 3.26 18.40 5.99
C VAL A 79 4.00 19.72 6.11
N LYS A 80 4.95 19.99 5.20
CA LYS A 80 5.69 21.26 5.17
C LYS A 80 4.80 22.47 4.88
N THR A 81 3.80 22.31 4.01
CA THR A 81 3.01 23.44 3.47
C THR A 81 1.73 23.70 4.25
N TRP A 82 1.04 22.64 4.68
CA TRP A 82 -0.29 22.69 5.30
C TRP A 82 -0.36 21.99 6.66
N GLY A 83 0.74 21.39 7.13
CA GLY A 83 0.79 20.65 8.38
C GLY A 83 0.20 19.23 8.28
N ILE A 84 0.36 18.47 9.37
CA ILE A 84 -0.02 17.05 9.42
C ILE A 84 -1.53 16.86 9.25
N ALA A 85 -2.36 17.62 9.96
CA ALA A 85 -3.81 17.45 9.95
C ALA A 85 -4.41 17.61 8.54
N ALA A 86 -4.03 18.67 7.82
CA ALA A 86 -4.48 18.90 6.45
C ALA A 86 -3.99 17.79 5.51
N THR A 87 -2.72 17.37 5.65
CA THR A 87 -2.15 16.29 4.83
C THR A 87 -2.88 14.96 5.05
N MET A 88 -3.23 14.62 6.29
CA MET A 88 -4.01 13.43 6.61
C MET A 88 -5.41 13.46 5.98
N SER A 89 -6.08 14.61 5.97
CA SER A 89 -7.36 14.73 5.27
C SER A 89 -7.22 14.51 3.75
N GLY A 90 -6.10 14.95 3.16
CA GLY A 90 -5.76 14.66 1.76
C GLY A 90 -5.54 13.16 1.50
N LEU A 91 -4.88 12.45 2.41
CA LEU A 91 -4.73 11.00 2.32
C LEU A 91 -6.08 10.26 2.41
N VAL A 92 -6.98 10.70 3.29
CA VAL A 92 -8.34 10.17 3.36
C VAL A 92 -9.07 10.38 2.03
N ALA A 93 -8.97 11.58 1.43
CA ALA A 93 -9.55 11.86 0.13
C ALA A 93 -8.96 10.98 -0.99
N ALA A 94 -7.66 10.72 -0.97
CA ALA A 94 -7.02 9.78 -1.90
C ALA A 94 -7.55 8.34 -1.72
N GLY A 95 -7.78 7.90 -0.48
CA GLY A 95 -8.42 6.61 -0.20
C GLY A 95 -9.85 6.53 -0.74
N LEU A 96 -10.64 7.59 -0.58
CA LEU A 96 -11.98 7.68 -1.17
C LEU A 96 -11.95 7.64 -2.70
N LEU A 97 -10.95 8.28 -3.33
CA LEU A 97 -10.73 8.19 -4.77
C LEU A 97 -10.46 6.74 -5.20
N TYR A 98 -9.67 5.97 -4.45
CA TYR A 98 -9.45 4.54 -4.75
C TYR A 98 -10.73 3.71 -4.65
N ILE A 99 -11.58 3.99 -3.66
CA ILE A 99 -12.91 3.35 -3.55
C ILE A 99 -13.76 3.70 -4.78
N PHE A 100 -13.80 4.97 -5.18
CA PHE A 100 -14.52 5.41 -6.38
C PHE A 100 -14.00 4.71 -7.65
N LEU A 101 -12.68 4.67 -7.84
CA LEU A 101 -12.06 3.97 -8.97
C LEU A 101 -12.38 2.46 -8.96
N SER A 102 -12.42 1.83 -7.78
CA SER A 102 -12.82 0.43 -7.64
C SER A 102 -14.26 0.18 -8.15
N PHE A 103 -15.20 1.05 -7.79
CA PHE A 103 -16.57 0.98 -8.32
C PHE A 103 -16.62 1.20 -9.84
N LEU A 104 -15.83 2.14 -10.36
CA LEU A 104 -15.77 2.40 -11.80
C LEU A 104 -15.25 1.18 -12.57
N ILE A 105 -14.19 0.54 -12.06
CA ILE A 105 -13.62 -0.69 -12.65
C ILE A 105 -14.65 -1.82 -12.57
N ARG A 106 -15.39 -1.95 -11.46
CA ARG A 106 -16.44 -2.97 -11.31
C ARG A 106 -17.56 -2.82 -12.36
N LEU A 107 -17.90 -1.59 -12.76
CA LEU A 107 -18.97 -1.31 -13.72
C LEU A 107 -18.52 -1.37 -15.18
N LYS A 108 -17.34 -0.83 -15.51
CA LYS A 108 -16.84 -0.71 -16.89
C LYS A 108 -15.84 -1.79 -17.32
N GLY A 109 -15.38 -2.60 -16.37
CA GLY A 109 -14.24 -3.49 -16.58
C GLY A 109 -12.90 -2.75 -16.48
N ASP A 110 -11.82 -3.52 -16.51
CA ASP A 110 -10.42 -3.09 -16.37
C ASP A 110 -9.76 -2.67 -17.69
N GLY A 111 -10.42 -2.89 -18.83
CA GLY A 111 -9.85 -2.61 -20.15
C GLY A 111 -9.42 -1.16 -20.38
N PHE A 112 -10.08 -0.17 -19.78
CA PHE A 112 -9.65 1.23 -19.87
C PHE A 112 -8.35 1.47 -19.08
N LEU A 113 -8.15 0.76 -17.97
CA LEU A 113 -6.96 0.89 -17.14
C LEU A 113 -5.73 0.38 -17.88
N HIS A 114 -5.86 -0.72 -18.62
CA HIS A 114 -4.78 -1.24 -19.47
C HIS A 114 -4.43 -0.34 -20.65
N LYS A 115 -5.37 0.47 -21.14
CA LYS A 115 -5.09 1.49 -22.16
C LYS A 115 -4.41 2.72 -21.57
N LEU A 116 -4.83 3.15 -20.38
CA LEU A 116 -4.27 4.33 -19.70
C LEU A 116 -2.88 4.05 -19.11
N LEU A 117 -2.72 2.85 -18.53
CA LEU A 117 -1.53 2.40 -17.82
C LEU A 117 -1.07 1.05 -18.40
N PRO A 118 -0.57 1.02 -19.65
CA PRO A 118 -0.07 -0.20 -20.24
C PRO A 118 1.18 -0.69 -19.49
N PRO A 119 1.54 -1.99 -19.59
CA PRO A 119 2.69 -2.56 -18.87
C PRO A 119 4.02 -1.83 -19.14
N VAL A 120 4.18 -1.29 -20.35
CA VAL A 120 5.35 -0.48 -20.75
C VAL A 120 5.48 0.82 -19.95
N VAL A 121 4.42 1.29 -19.29
CA VAL A 121 4.43 2.45 -18.39
C VAL A 121 4.49 2.00 -16.94
N VAL A 122 3.64 1.04 -16.55
CA VAL A 122 3.54 0.60 -15.14
C VAL A 122 4.85 0.01 -14.63
N GLY A 123 5.52 -0.83 -15.43
CA GLY A 123 6.79 -1.46 -15.05
C GLY A 123 7.88 -0.42 -14.73
N PRO A 124 8.22 0.48 -15.66
CA PRO A 124 9.18 1.55 -15.41
C PRO A 124 8.82 2.44 -14.22
N VAL A 125 7.54 2.81 -14.05
CA VAL A 125 7.12 3.62 -12.90
C VAL A 125 7.41 2.91 -11.57
N ILE A 126 7.08 1.62 -11.46
CA ILE A 126 7.37 0.83 -10.26
C ILE A 126 8.88 0.73 -10.02
N MET A 127 9.68 0.46 -11.06
CA MET A 127 11.13 0.39 -10.97
C MET A 127 11.74 1.73 -10.52
N SER A 128 11.29 2.85 -11.08
CA SER A 128 11.75 4.18 -10.72
C SER A 128 11.45 4.50 -9.25
N ILE A 129 10.26 4.18 -8.75
CA ILE A 129 9.92 4.36 -7.32
C ILE A 129 10.90 3.59 -6.43
N GLY A 130 11.20 2.33 -6.78
CA GLY A 130 12.17 1.51 -6.04
C GLY A 130 13.60 2.07 -6.10
N LEU A 131 14.07 2.45 -7.29
CA LEU A 131 15.43 2.99 -7.49
C LEU A 131 15.64 4.32 -6.77
N ILE A 132 14.66 5.22 -6.79
CA ILE A 132 14.71 6.53 -6.10
C ILE A 132 14.91 6.34 -4.58
N LEU A 133 14.42 5.25 -4.01
CA LEU A 133 14.48 5.00 -2.56
C LEU A 133 15.59 4.04 -2.14
N SER A 134 16.28 3.42 -3.09
CA SER A 134 17.45 2.60 -2.81
C SER A 134 18.52 3.30 -1.94
N PRO A 135 18.82 4.61 -2.10
CA PRO A 135 19.80 5.26 -1.23
C PRO A 135 19.32 5.38 0.21
N VAL A 136 18.01 5.53 0.42
CA VAL A 136 17.44 5.61 1.78
C VAL A 136 17.62 4.27 2.49
N ALA A 137 17.38 3.16 1.79
CA ALA A 137 17.60 1.82 2.34
C ALA A 137 19.08 1.59 2.70
N VAL A 138 20.03 2.02 1.85
CA VAL A 138 21.48 1.85 2.10
C VAL A 138 21.94 2.68 3.30
N ASN A 139 21.47 3.92 3.45
CA ASN A 139 21.89 4.80 4.54
C ASN A 139 21.24 4.47 5.90
N MET A 140 20.29 3.53 5.93
CA MET A 140 19.62 3.06 7.14
C MET A 140 20.11 1.70 7.63
N ALA A 141 20.95 1.02 6.83
CA ALA A 141 21.65 -0.21 7.22
C ALA A 141 22.98 0.13 7.92
#